data_AF-A0A9D8R828-F1
#
_entry.id   AF-A0A9D8R828-F1
#
_cell.length_a   1.000
_cell.length_b   1.000
_cell.length_c   1.000
_cell.angle_alpha   90.00
_cell.angle_beta   90.00
_cell.angle_gamma   90.00
#
_symmetry.space_group_name_H-M   'P 1'
#
loop_
_entity.id
_entity.type
_entity.pdbx_description
1 polymer ?
#
loop_
_entity_poly.entity_id
_entity_poly.type
_entity_poly.pdbx_seq_one_letter_code
_entity_poly.pdbx_strand_id
1 'polypeptide(L)'
;TKTYPVTAAPDEVVVKQLGVAGPADYEYLGKLLIYDPGNAIVVPLDSAMNVARRAVSEAGGNYLYVMRLEAPGSIVRANYEIAGKILLAKGDDILTSASPLYEPMVEPRKTYNYMLARDLSRPEGNSVYAEAGFGYILNPIELSSLWTVKYGSISSGFQWKAGYEYVLPGTPWGFGGYTSNFQSRFFVDLNGEEGTYDLRQHQIGPSASWSKTVMKNWYLALRLGLGYAWEIDRFIPDSVDNPYYGVYDNLYGLGQNFDAELSYRFARRFSLGVSLGEMFSYVWGYDRDSGRRYDTEFVVLTLGPTFKIWF
;
A
#
# COMPACT_ATOMS: atom_id res chain seq x y z
N THR A 1 1.32 -27.13 -25.16
CA THR A 1 2.28 -26.06 -25.44
C THR A 1 2.71 -26.21 -26.88
N LYS A 2 2.52 -25.19 -27.73
CA LYS A 2 2.88 -25.26 -29.15
C LYS A 2 4.36 -24.92 -29.28
N THR A 3 5.17 -25.87 -29.73
CA THR A 3 6.62 -25.66 -29.94
C THR A 3 6.82 -25.24 -31.38
N TYR A 4 7.53 -24.14 -31.60
CA TYR A 4 7.85 -23.64 -32.94
C TYR A 4 9.25 -24.14 -33.32
N PRO A 5 9.47 -24.62 -34.56
CA PRO A 5 10.81 -24.90 -35.04
C PRO A 5 11.61 -23.60 -35.12
N VAL A 6 12.94 -23.69 -35.02
CA VAL A 6 13.82 -22.54 -35.25
C VAL A 6 13.64 -22.08 -36.69
N THR A 7 13.21 -20.83 -36.88
CA THR A 7 12.85 -20.27 -38.20
C THR A 7 13.92 -19.35 -38.80
N ALA A 8 14.84 -18.85 -37.98
CA ALA A 8 15.93 -17.97 -38.39
C ALA A 8 17.16 -18.20 -37.51
N ALA A 9 18.36 -18.09 -38.08
CA ALA A 9 19.59 -18.05 -37.29
C ALA A 9 19.64 -16.74 -36.47
N PRO A 10 20.37 -16.67 -35.33
CA PRO A 10 20.42 -15.47 -34.50
C PRO A 10 20.84 -14.20 -35.27
N ASP A 11 21.75 -14.32 -36.22
CA ASP A 11 22.20 -13.21 -37.09
C ASP A 11 21.16 -12.77 -38.13
N GLU A 12 20.18 -13.61 -38.43
CA GLU A 12 19.06 -13.33 -39.34
C GLU A 12 17.85 -12.72 -38.62
N VAL A 13 17.86 -12.65 -37.27
CA VAL A 13 16.76 -12.05 -36.50
C VAL A 13 16.71 -10.54 -36.73
N VAL A 14 15.61 -10.08 -37.31
CA VAL A 14 15.34 -8.66 -37.54
C VAL A 14 14.95 -7.99 -36.22
N VAL A 15 15.67 -6.93 -35.84
CA VAL A 15 15.39 -6.17 -34.63
C VAL A 15 14.96 -4.77 -35.01
N LYS A 16 13.72 -4.39 -34.68
CA LYS A 16 13.24 -3.01 -34.88
C LYS A 16 13.09 -2.25 -33.57
N GLN A 17 13.47 -0.97 -33.65
CA GLN A 17 13.41 -0.02 -32.56
C GLN A 17 11.98 0.44 -32.26
N LEU A 18 11.83 1.02 -31.07
CA LEU A 18 10.59 1.62 -30.60
C LEU A 18 10.14 2.77 -31.53
N GLY A 19 8.88 2.76 -31.94
CA GLY A 19 8.29 3.79 -32.80
C GLY A 19 8.29 3.46 -34.29
N VAL A 20 8.97 2.39 -34.72
CA VAL A 20 8.80 1.85 -36.07
C VAL A 20 7.62 0.89 -36.09
N ALA A 21 6.84 0.87 -37.16
CA ALA A 21 5.77 -0.11 -37.33
C ALA A 21 6.36 -1.54 -37.39
N GLY A 22 5.73 -2.46 -36.66
CA GLY A 22 6.02 -3.90 -36.74
C GLY A 22 5.69 -4.48 -38.12
N PRO A 23 6.00 -5.76 -38.36
CA PRO A 23 5.61 -6.44 -39.59
C PRO A 23 4.08 -6.40 -39.79
N ALA A 24 3.63 -6.32 -41.04
CA ALA A 24 2.20 -6.22 -41.34
C ALA A 24 1.44 -7.51 -40.99
N ASP A 25 2.09 -8.66 -41.14
CA ASP A 25 1.56 -9.97 -40.77
C ASP A 25 2.54 -10.70 -39.83
N TYR A 26 2.05 -11.05 -38.64
CA TYR A 26 2.87 -11.72 -37.62
C TYR A 26 2.07 -12.64 -36.71
N GLU A 27 2.74 -13.68 -36.22
CA GLU A 27 2.30 -14.49 -35.09
C GLU A 27 3.10 -14.10 -33.84
N TYR A 28 2.40 -13.76 -32.77
CA TYR A 28 3.02 -13.43 -31.50
C TYR A 28 3.44 -14.71 -30.78
N LEU A 29 4.75 -14.85 -30.51
CA LEU A 29 5.32 -16.05 -29.88
C LEU A 29 5.61 -15.87 -28.40
N GLY A 30 5.86 -14.63 -27.95
CA GLY A 30 6.13 -14.39 -26.53
C GLY A 30 6.76 -13.04 -26.22
N LYS A 31 7.24 -12.91 -24.98
CA LYS A 31 7.94 -11.73 -24.48
C LYS A 31 9.40 -12.08 -24.23
N LEU A 32 10.28 -11.13 -24.52
CA LEU A 32 11.68 -11.17 -24.14
C LEU A 32 11.92 -10.13 -23.04
N LEU A 33 12.62 -10.53 -21.99
CA LEU A 33 13.17 -9.62 -21.00
C LEU A 33 14.62 -10.03 -20.69
N ILE A 34 15.54 -9.16 -21.05
CA ILE A 34 16.94 -9.20 -20.60
C ILE A 34 17.07 -8.15 -19.52
N TYR A 35 17.39 -8.62 -18.32
CA TYR A 35 17.46 -7.80 -17.11
C TYR A 35 18.73 -8.15 -16.33
N ASP A 36 19.36 -7.13 -15.74
CA ASP A 36 20.52 -7.28 -14.87
C ASP A 36 20.08 -7.27 -13.40
N PRO A 37 20.18 -8.41 -12.69
CA PRO A 37 19.83 -8.50 -11.27
C PRO A 37 20.82 -7.79 -10.32
N GLY A 38 21.93 -7.24 -10.83
CA GLY A 38 22.98 -6.59 -10.05
C GLY A 38 24.20 -7.51 -9.83
N ASN A 39 25.39 -6.90 -9.75
CA ASN A 39 26.73 -7.52 -9.66
C ASN A 39 27.29 -8.13 -10.96
N ALA A 40 26.68 -7.88 -12.12
CA ALA A 40 27.19 -8.37 -13.40
C ALA A 40 28.32 -7.48 -13.97
N ILE A 41 29.25 -8.12 -14.70
CA ILE A 41 30.28 -7.45 -15.51
C ILE A 41 29.58 -6.53 -16.52
N VAL A 42 30.16 -5.37 -16.84
CA VAL A 42 29.65 -4.48 -17.89
C VAL A 42 29.66 -5.20 -19.24
N VAL A 43 28.48 -5.33 -19.85
CA VAL A 43 28.21 -6.00 -21.11
C VAL A 43 27.90 -4.91 -22.15
N PRO A 44 28.67 -4.85 -23.25
CA PRO A 44 28.40 -3.96 -24.36
C PRO A 44 27.00 -4.19 -24.96
N LEU A 45 26.38 -3.15 -25.51
CA LEU A 45 25.06 -3.23 -26.14
C LEU A 45 24.97 -4.34 -27.20
N ASP A 46 26.01 -4.50 -28.02
CA ASP A 46 26.06 -5.55 -29.05
C ASP A 46 26.00 -6.95 -28.46
N SER A 47 26.68 -7.19 -27.34
CA SER A 47 26.63 -8.46 -26.63
C SER A 47 25.25 -8.72 -26.04
N ALA A 48 24.60 -7.70 -25.44
CA ALA A 48 23.22 -7.82 -24.96
C ALA A 48 22.23 -8.08 -26.11
N MET A 49 22.44 -7.45 -27.27
CA MET A 49 21.62 -7.66 -28.46
C MET A 49 21.80 -9.05 -29.05
N ASN A 50 23.01 -9.61 -29.00
CA ASN A 50 23.27 -10.98 -29.45
C ASN A 50 22.58 -12.01 -28.56
N VAL A 51 22.51 -11.76 -27.26
CA VAL A 51 21.70 -12.58 -26.32
C VAL A 51 20.22 -12.47 -26.69
N ALA A 52 19.73 -11.28 -27.01
CA ALA A 52 18.34 -11.07 -27.42
C ALA A 52 17.99 -11.83 -28.70
N ARG A 53 18.86 -11.76 -29.71
CA ARG A 53 18.70 -12.47 -30.98
C ARG A 53 18.69 -13.98 -30.82
N ARG A 54 19.59 -14.54 -29.99
CA ARG A 54 19.57 -15.97 -29.66
C ARG A 54 18.26 -16.39 -29.03
N ALA A 55 17.79 -15.65 -28.02
CA ALA A 55 16.55 -15.97 -27.32
C ALA A 55 15.33 -15.93 -28.26
N VAL A 56 15.31 -15.04 -29.24
CA VAL A 56 14.26 -14.94 -30.26
C VAL A 56 14.30 -16.14 -31.22
N SER A 57 15.49 -16.49 -31.70
CA SER A 57 15.73 -17.65 -32.57
C SER A 57 15.35 -18.97 -31.88
N GLU A 58 15.76 -19.15 -30.62
CA GLU A 58 15.43 -20.32 -29.79
C GLU A 58 13.92 -20.45 -29.52
N ALA A 59 13.21 -19.32 -29.44
CA ALA A 59 11.75 -19.29 -29.32
C ALA A 59 11.02 -19.55 -30.65
N GLY A 60 11.73 -19.74 -31.75
CA GLY A 60 11.19 -19.98 -33.09
C GLY A 60 10.73 -18.71 -33.81
N GLY A 61 11.12 -17.53 -33.32
CA GLY A 61 10.84 -16.23 -33.93
C GLY A 61 11.96 -15.77 -34.86
N ASN A 62 11.59 -14.93 -35.82
CA ASN A 62 12.53 -14.28 -36.75
C ASN A 62 12.57 -12.75 -36.56
N TYR A 63 11.79 -12.23 -35.62
CA TYR A 63 11.63 -10.79 -35.43
C TYR A 63 11.52 -10.41 -33.95
N LEU A 64 12.32 -9.43 -33.53
CA LEU A 64 12.27 -8.81 -32.21
C LEU A 64 11.74 -7.39 -32.32
N TYR A 65 10.55 -7.16 -31.76
CA TYR A 65 10.01 -5.81 -31.60
C TYR A 65 10.45 -5.24 -30.26
N VAL A 66 11.47 -4.39 -30.25
CA VAL A 66 12.01 -3.81 -29.02
C VAL A 66 11.06 -2.76 -28.49
N MET A 67 10.51 -3.03 -27.31
CA MET A 67 9.62 -2.10 -26.62
C MET A 67 10.35 -1.23 -25.59
N ARG A 68 11.52 -1.68 -25.14
CA ARG A 68 12.36 -0.99 -24.15
C ARG A 68 13.81 -1.34 -24.40
N LEU A 69 14.63 -0.31 -24.60
CA LEU A 69 16.09 -0.41 -24.51
C LEU A 69 16.55 0.65 -23.53
N GLU A 70 17.13 0.23 -22.41
CA GLU A 70 17.69 1.15 -21.41
C GLU A 70 19.21 1.05 -21.38
N ALA A 71 19.87 2.20 -21.36
CA ALA A 71 21.29 2.28 -21.13
C ALA A 71 21.64 2.03 -19.64
N PRO A 72 22.86 1.57 -19.34
CA PRO A 72 23.35 1.46 -17.96
C PRO A 72 23.19 2.79 -17.23
N GLY A 73 22.56 2.75 -16.04
CA GLY A 73 22.06 3.96 -15.38
C GLY A 73 22.56 4.20 -13.96
N SER A 74 23.29 3.27 -13.34
CA SER A 74 23.86 3.46 -11.99
C SER A 74 24.93 2.42 -11.64
N ILE A 75 25.61 2.63 -10.51
CA ILE A 75 26.60 1.70 -9.89
C ILE A 75 26.02 0.28 -9.66
N VAL A 76 24.69 0.13 -9.61
CA VAL A 76 24.00 -1.16 -9.38
C VAL A 76 23.49 -1.80 -10.69
N ARG A 77 23.40 -1.04 -11.78
CA ARG A 77 22.93 -1.50 -13.10
C ARG A 77 24.00 -1.25 -14.14
N ALA A 78 24.86 -2.25 -14.31
CA ALA A 78 26.04 -2.17 -15.18
C ALA A 78 25.69 -2.41 -16.67
N ASN A 79 24.51 -2.96 -16.96
CA ASN A 79 24.15 -3.49 -18.28
C ASN A 79 22.93 -2.83 -18.91
N TYR A 80 22.82 -2.98 -20.23
CA TYR A 80 21.64 -2.59 -21.00
C TYR A 80 20.47 -3.53 -20.69
N GLU A 81 19.29 -2.96 -20.40
CA GLU A 81 18.04 -3.74 -20.27
C GLU A 81 17.29 -3.72 -21.61
N ILE A 82 16.89 -4.90 -22.08
CA ILE A 82 16.14 -5.06 -23.34
C ILE A 82 14.83 -5.77 -23.02
N ALA A 83 13.70 -5.14 -23.35
CA ALA A 83 12.41 -5.81 -23.35
C ALA A 83 11.74 -5.70 -24.71
N GLY A 84 11.12 -6.78 -25.16
CA GLY A 84 10.51 -6.82 -26.48
C GLY A 84 9.50 -7.94 -26.66
N LYS A 85 8.86 -7.97 -27.82
CA LYS A 85 7.99 -9.07 -28.25
C LYS A 85 8.73 -9.92 -29.27
N ILE A 86 8.64 -11.24 -29.08
CA ILE A 86 9.12 -12.25 -30.02
C ILE A 86 7.99 -12.48 -31.02
N LEU A 87 8.25 -12.20 -32.29
CA LEU A 87 7.29 -12.33 -33.37
C LEU A 87 7.84 -13.30 -34.42
N LEU A 88 6.92 -14.05 -35.03
CA LEU A 88 7.14 -14.73 -36.29
C LEU A 88 6.47 -13.92 -37.40
N ALA A 89 7.25 -13.11 -38.10
CA ALA A 89 6.80 -12.38 -39.27
C ALA A 89 6.53 -13.37 -40.42
N LYS A 90 5.39 -13.19 -41.10
CA LYS A 90 4.97 -14.01 -42.24
C LYS A 90 5.08 -13.16 -43.52
N GLY A 91 5.77 -13.66 -44.55
CA GLY A 91 5.97 -12.97 -45.83
C GLY A 91 7.33 -12.29 -46.00
N ASP A 92 7.50 -11.55 -47.11
CA ASP A 92 8.77 -10.99 -47.59
C ASP A 92 9.27 -9.75 -46.82
N ASP A 93 8.61 -9.36 -45.72
CA ASP A 93 9.00 -8.25 -44.82
C ASP A 93 10.37 -8.48 -44.13
N ILE A 94 10.98 -9.65 -44.34
CA ILE A 94 12.29 -10.06 -43.84
C ILE A 94 13.44 -9.35 -44.61
N LEU A 95 13.20 -8.89 -45.85
CA LEU A 95 14.29 -8.60 -46.80
C LEU A 95 14.68 -7.12 -46.99
N THR A 96 14.10 -6.15 -46.29
CA THR A 96 14.33 -4.72 -46.62
C THR A 96 14.76 -3.79 -45.48
N SER A 97 15.02 -4.26 -44.27
CA SER A 97 15.57 -3.39 -43.22
C SER A 97 16.99 -3.77 -42.85
N ALA A 98 17.96 -3.15 -43.54
CA ALA A 98 19.25 -2.88 -42.92
C ALA A 98 18.97 -2.23 -41.56
N SER A 99 19.45 -2.86 -40.47
CA SER A 99 19.23 -2.37 -39.11
C SER A 99 19.72 -0.92 -39.02
N PRO A 100 18.84 0.08 -38.82
CA PRO A 100 19.33 1.42 -38.54
C PRO A 100 20.12 1.38 -37.22
N LEU A 101 21.25 2.08 -37.20
CA LEU A 101 22.12 2.22 -36.04
C LEU A 101 21.29 2.57 -34.80
N TYR A 102 21.53 1.85 -33.71
CA TYR A 102 20.87 2.03 -32.43
C TYR A 102 21.16 3.42 -31.86
N GLU A 103 20.18 4.31 -31.85
CA GLU A 103 20.24 5.52 -31.02
C GLU A 103 19.54 5.22 -29.69
N PRO A 104 20.27 5.18 -28.56
CA PRO A 104 19.63 5.11 -27.25
C PRO A 104 18.76 6.36 -27.09
N MET A 105 17.49 6.18 -26.75
CA MET A 105 16.55 7.30 -26.56
C MET A 105 17.08 8.27 -25.49
N VAL A 106 17.64 9.40 -25.92
CA VAL A 106 17.95 10.54 -25.06
C VAL A 106 16.70 11.43 -24.97
N GLU A 107 15.71 10.98 -24.21
CA GLU A 107 14.50 11.72 -23.75
C GLU A 107 13.40 12.02 -24.80
N PRO A 108 12.12 11.80 -24.44
CA PRO A 108 11.37 12.68 -23.53
C PRO A 108 11.05 11.98 -22.21
N ARG A 109 12.03 12.03 -21.30
CA ARG A 109 12.07 11.40 -19.98
C ARG A 109 11.08 12.00 -18.97
N LYS A 110 10.42 13.12 -19.28
CA LYS A 110 9.41 13.69 -18.38
C LYS A 110 8.00 13.17 -18.65
N THR A 111 7.67 12.89 -19.90
CA THR A 111 6.30 12.54 -20.30
C THR A 111 6.02 11.03 -20.19
N TYR A 112 6.99 10.18 -20.55
CA TYR A 112 6.78 8.73 -20.50
C TYR A 112 6.97 8.15 -19.09
N ASN A 113 7.86 8.75 -18.28
CA ASN A 113 8.05 8.33 -16.89
C ASN A 113 6.82 8.61 -16.01
N TYR A 114 5.99 9.63 -16.29
CA TYR A 114 4.75 9.80 -15.54
C TYR A 114 3.71 8.70 -15.88
N MET A 115 3.73 8.14 -17.10
CA MET A 115 2.80 7.07 -17.50
C MET A 115 3.27 5.70 -17.03
N LEU A 116 4.56 5.40 -17.16
CA LEU A 116 5.13 4.11 -16.78
C LEU A 116 5.35 3.98 -15.26
N ALA A 117 5.73 5.07 -14.57
CA ALA A 117 5.69 5.08 -13.11
C ALA A 117 4.25 4.86 -12.63
N ARG A 118 3.24 5.37 -13.33
CA ARG A 118 1.83 5.16 -12.99
C ARG A 118 1.33 3.72 -13.20
N ASP A 119 2.03 2.88 -13.95
CA ASP A 119 1.70 1.45 -14.11
C ASP A 119 2.47 0.53 -13.15
N LEU A 120 3.68 0.92 -12.74
CA LEU A 120 4.48 0.16 -11.76
C LEU A 120 4.29 0.63 -10.30
N SER A 121 3.62 1.76 -10.10
CA SER A 121 3.39 2.34 -8.77
C SER A 121 1.95 2.25 -8.29
N ARG A 122 1.00 1.72 -9.07
CA ARG A 122 -0.36 1.59 -8.55
C ARG A 122 -0.39 0.57 -7.40
N PRO A 123 -0.96 0.93 -6.26
CA PRO A 123 -1.57 -0.02 -5.35
C PRO A 123 -2.55 -0.86 -6.17
N GLU A 124 -2.19 -2.06 -6.56
CA GLU A 124 -3.16 -2.99 -7.13
C GLU A 124 -3.10 -4.26 -6.32
N GLY A 125 -4.26 -4.84 -6.07
CA GLY A 125 -4.35 -6.06 -5.30
C GLY A 125 -4.33 -5.82 -3.80
N ASN A 126 -3.79 -6.80 -3.10
CA ASN A 126 -4.01 -6.98 -1.67
C ASN A 126 -2.94 -6.26 -0.86
N SER A 127 -3.36 -5.66 0.24
CA SER A 127 -2.43 -5.10 1.22
C SER A 127 -2.96 -5.21 2.64
N VAL A 128 -2.04 -5.28 3.59
CA VAL A 128 -2.35 -5.12 5.01
C VAL A 128 -1.56 -3.94 5.56
N TYR A 129 -2.16 -3.20 6.47
CA TYR A 129 -1.55 -2.05 7.11
C TYR A 129 -1.73 -2.12 8.62
N ALA A 130 -0.79 -1.52 9.33
CA ALA A 130 -0.82 -1.36 10.77
C ALA A 130 -0.29 0.04 11.14
N GLU A 131 -0.96 0.67 12.07
CA GLU A 131 -0.71 2.02 12.55
C GLU A 131 -0.70 1.99 14.08
N ALA A 132 0.20 2.75 14.69
CA ALA A 132 0.27 2.88 16.14
C ALA A 132 0.80 4.28 16.47
N GLY A 133 0.17 4.96 17.41
CA GLY A 133 0.51 6.35 17.67
C GLY A 133 -0.16 6.92 18.90
N PHE A 134 0.00 8.24 19.02
CA PHE A 134 -0.61 9.01 20.08
C PHE A 134 -1.98 9.47 19.63
N GLY A 135 -2.99 9.20 20.46
CA GLY A 135 -4.37 9.62 20.26
C GLY A 135 -4.76 10.72 21.24
N TYR A 136 -5.63 11.62 20.78
CA TYR A 136 -6.17 12.71 21.58
C TYR A 136 -7.70 12.78 21.42
N ILE A 137 -8.43 12.78 22.53
CA ILE A 137 -9.88 12.90 22.57
C ILE A 137 -10.25 14.38 22.38
N LEU A 138 -11.01 14.67 21.32
CA LEU A 138 -11.41 16.03 20.95
C LEU A 138 -12.63 16.53 21.73
N ASN A 139 -13.54 15.64 22.12
CA ASN A 139 -14.70 15.99 22.91
C ASN A 139 -14.36 16.02 24.42
N PRO A 140 -14.85 17.02 25.17
CA PRO A 140 -14.65 17.05 26.61
C PRO A 140 -15.39 15.87 27.26
N ILE A 141 -14.66 15.09 28.04
CA ILE A 141 -15.25 14.08 28.93
C ILE A 141 -15.54 14.79 30.24
N GLU A 142 -16.82 15.03 30.53
CA GLU A 142 -17.24 15.59 31.80
C GLU A 142 -17.22 14.50 32.87
N LEU A 143 -16.18 14.51 33.70
CA LEU A 143 -16.19 13.75 34.94
C LEU A 143 -17.13 14.42 35.94
N SER A 144 -17.92 13.61 36.67
CA SER A 144 -18.77 14.16 37.72
C SER A 144 -17.92 14.82 38.82
N SER A 145 -18.51 15.73 39.60
CA SER A 145 -17.81 16.44 40.68
C SER A 145 -17.24 15.55 41.78
N LEU A 146 -17.55 14.25 41.76
CA LEU A 146 -17.01 13.24 42.67
C LEU A 146 -15.63 12.70 42.24
N TRP A 147 -15.22 12.97 41.00
CA TRP A 147 -13.96 12.50 40.42
C TRP A 147 -12.95 13.65 40.32
N THR A 148 -11.74 13.42 40.81
CA THR A 148 -10.62 14.35 40.64
C THR A 148 -9.46 13.63 39.94
N VAL A 149 -9.01 14.13 38.80
CA VAL A 149 -7.80 13.62 38.13
C VAL A 149 -6.57 14.08 38.92
N LYS A 150 -5.76 13.12 39.38
CA LYS A 150 -4.51 13.40 40.10
C LYS A 150 -3.31 13.44 39.16
N TYR A 151 -3.20 12.45 38.28
CA TYR A 151 -2.08 12.28 37.35
C TYR A 151 -2.52 11.65 36.02
N GLY A 152 -1.81 11.98 34.94
CA GLY A 152 -2.17 11.55 33.59
C GLY A 152 -3.14 12.52 32.91
N SER A 153 -3.65 12.12 31.75
CA SER A 153 -4.59 12.93 30.98
C SER A 153 -5.74 12.06 30.49
N ILE A 154 -6.96 12.50 30.77
CA ILE A 154 -8.18 11.89 30.22
C ILE A 154 -8.13 11.97 28.69
N SER A 155 -7.74 13.14 28.17
CA SER A 155 -7.86 13.49 26.76
C SER A 155 -6.79 12.90 25.87
N SER A 156 -5.85 12.09 26.39
CA SER A 156 -4.79 11.55 25.55
C SER A 156 -4.41 10.12 25.91
N GLY A 157 -3.98 9.36 24.91
CA GLY A 157 -3.67 7.96 25.10
C GLY A 157 -2.93 7.36 23.91
N PHE A 158 -2.88 6.04 23.88
CA PHE A 158 -2.32 5.26 22.78
C PHE A 158 -3.45 4.79 21.86
N GLN A 159 -3.25 4.93 20.54
CA GLN A 159 -4.14 4.34 19.54
C GLN A 159 -3.36 3.42 18.63
N TRP A 160 -3.96 2.29 18.27
CA TRP A 160 -3.50 1.45 17.18
C TRP A 160 -4.66 1.11 16.24
N LYS A 161 -4.30 0.81 14.99
CA LYS A 161 -5.23 0.39 13.94
C LYS A 161 -4.54 -0.63 13.05
N ALA A 162 -5.30 -1.60 12.59
CA ALA A 162 -4.85 -2.54 11.58
C ALA A 162 -5.97 -2.80 10.58
N GLY A 163 -5.62 -3.12 9.35
CA GLY A 163 -6.62 -3.43 8.35
C GLY A 163 -6.06 -4.12 7.13
N TYR A 164 -7.01 -4.58 6.32
CA TYR A 164 -6.79 -5.17 5.02
C TYR A 164 -7.47 -4.30 3.97
N GLU A 165 -6.86 -4.19 2.80
CA GLU A 165 -7.36 -3.43 1.67
C GLU A 165 -7.06 -4.17 0.36
N TYR A 166 -8.08 -4.29 -0.47
CA TYR A 166 -7.98 -4.71 -1.86
C TYR A 166 -8.24 -3.51 -2.77
N VAL A 167 -7.22 -3.08 -3.51
CA VAL A 167 -7.35 -1.99 -4.50
C VAL A 167 -7.68 -2.57 -5.86
N LEU A 168 -8.77 -2.06 -6.46
CA LEU A 168 -9.28 -2.54 -7.74
C LEU A 168 -8.30 -2.25 -8.88
N PRO A 169 -7.96 -3.25 -9.71
CA PRO A 169 -7.04 -3.06 -10.84
C PRO A 169 -7.44 -1.89 -11.74
N GLY A 170 -6.47 -1.06 -12.12
CA GLY A 170 -6.73 0.08 -12.99
C GLY A 170 -7.46 1.27 -12.34
N THR A 171 -7.82 1.21 -11.06
CA THR A 171 -8.49 2.31 -10.33
C THR A 171 -7.76 2.66 -9.03
N PRO A 172 -7.97 3.87 -8.47
CA PRO A 172 -7.44 4.22 -7.15
C PRO A 172 -8.33 3.72 -6.01
N TRP A 173 -9.46 3.09 -6.28
CA TRP A 173 -10.45 2.72 -5.28
C TRP A 173 -10.21 1.32 -4.73
N GLY A 174 -10.39 1.15 -3.43
CA GLY A 174 -10.26 -0.12 -2.75
C GLY A 174 -11.32 -0.34 -1.68
N PHE A 175 -11.41 -1.59 -1.24
CA PHE A 175 -12.32 -2.03 -0.20
C PHE A 175 -11.61 -3.02 0.73
N GLY A 176 -12.08 -3.12 1.96
CA GLY A 176 -11.56 -4.10 2.90
C GLY A 176 -12.18 -3.94 4.27
N GLY A 177 -11.38 -4.13 5.30
CA GLY A 177 -11.84 -4.03 6.68
C GLY A 177 -10.74 -3.52 7.61
N TYR A 178 -11.16 -2.99 8.75
CA TYR A 178 -10.27 -2.44 9.75
C TYR A 178 -10.70 -2.89 11.15
N THR A 179 -9.74 -2.83 12.06
CA THR A 179 -9.97 -2.76 13.49
C THR A 179 -9.10 -1.66 14.08
N SER A 180 -9.62 -0.91 15.04
CA SER A 180 -8.87 0.10 15.76
C SER A 180 -9.18 0.06 17.24
N ASN A 181 -8.26 0.59 18.02
CA ASN A 181 -8.42 0.72 19.45
C ASN A 181 -7.71 1.97 19.95
N PHE A 182 -8.37 2.72 20.81
CA PHE A 182 -7.79 3.77 21.64
C PHE A 182 -7.81 3.34 23.10
N GLN A 183 -6.77 3.68 23.83
CA GLN A 183 -6.65 3.43 25.25
C GLN A 183 -6.05 4.64 25.96
N SER A 184 -6.75 5.14 26.98
CA SER A 184 -6.24 6.12 27.94
C SER A 184 -6.28 5.54 29.34
N ARG A 185 -5.22 5.78 30.12
CA ARG A 185 -5.14 5.42 31.53
C ARG A 185 -4.67 6.61 32.35
N PHE A 186 -5.40 6.92 33.40
CA PHE A 186 -5.11 8.06 34.27
C PHE A 186 -5.49 7.76 35.72
N PHE A 187 -4.84 8.44 36.65
CA PHE A 187 -5.05 8.26 38.08
C PHE A 187 -6.11 9.25 38.57
N VAL A 188 -7.07 8.74 39.32
CA VAL A 188 -8.22 9.47 39.82
C VAL A 188 -8.46 9.20 41.29
N ASP A 189 -9.10 10.16 41.93
CA ASP A 189 -9.67 10.06 43.27
C ASP A 189 -11.18 10.17 43.13
N LEU A 190 -11.86 9.11 43.55
CA LEU A 190 -13.31 9.01 43.60
C LEU A 190 -13.76 9.14 45.05
N ASN A 191 -14.18 10.34 45.45
CA ASN A 191 -14.71 10.61 46.80
C ASN A 191 -13.82 10.10 47.95
N GLY A 192 -12.50 10.25 47.83
CA GLY A 192 -11.50 9.83 48.80
C GLY A 192 -10.90 8.44 48.57
N GLU A 193 -11.35 7.72 47.54
CA GLU A 193 -10.75 6.45 47.11
C GLU A 193 -9.89 6.67 45.86
N GLU A 194 -8.57 6.49 46.02
CA GLU A 194 -7.62 6.61 44.92
C GLU A 194 -7.61 5.34 44.06
N GLY A 195 -7.41 5.51 42.76
CA GLY A 195 -7.34 4.41 41.82
C GLY A 195 -6.95 4.82 40.40
N THR A 196 -6.98 3.84 39.51
CA THR A 196 -6.70 4.03 38.08
C THR A 196 -7.99 3.91 37.27
N TYR A 197 -8.24 4.89 36.40
CA TYR A 197 -9.27 4.80 35.37
C TYR A 197 -8.64 4.31 34.05
N ASP A 198 -9.22 3.29 33.44
CA ASP A 198 -8.84 2.72 32.14
C ASP A 198 -10.02 2.86 31.17
N LEU A 199 -9.87 3.80 30.25
CA LEU A 199 -10.83 4.11 29.19
C LEU A 199 -10.33 3.45 27.90
N ARG A 200 -11.14 2.56 27.32
CA ARG A 200 -10.80 1.88 26.07
C ARG A 200 -11.94 1.95 25.09
N GLN A 201 -11.63 2.33 23.87
CA GLN A 201 -12.56 2.27 22.77
C GLN A 201 -12.02 1.34 21.69
N HIS A 202 -12.89 0.55 21.10
CA HIS A 202 -12.57 -0.36 20.03
C HIS A 202 -13.56 -0.21 18.88
N GLN A 203 -13.08 -0.42 17.66
CA GLN A 203 -13.92 -0.47 16.47
C GLN A 203 -13.51 -1.62 15.56
N ILE A 204 -14.49 -2.15 14.83
CA ILE A 204 -14.27 -3.08 13.74
C ILE A 204 -15.32 -2.87 12.66
N GLY A 205 -14.92 -2.91 11.39
CA GLY A 205 -15.88 -2.78 10.31
C GLY A 205 -15.30 -2.84 8.91
N PRO A 206 -16.16 -2.82 7.89
CA PRO A 206 -15.75 -2.60 6.52
C PRO A 206 -15.15 -1.20 6.32
N SER A 207 -14.28 -1.08 5.32
CA SER A 207 -13.71 0.19 4.89
C SER A 207 -13.69 0.32 3.37
N ALA A 208 -13.97 1.52 2.89
CA ALA A 208 -13.65 1.95 1.54
C ALA A 208 -12.36 2.76 1.57
N SER A 209 -11.60 2.73 0.49
CA SER A 209 -10.38 3.51 0.39
C SER A 209 -10.17 4.10 -0.97
N TRP A 210 -9.45 5.21 -0.99
CA TRP A 210 -8.91 5.82 -2.17
C TRP A 210 -7.41 5.92 -2.00
N SER A 211 -6.65 5.48 -2.99
CA SER A 211 -5.21 5.48 -2.85
C SER A 211 -4.48 5.65 -4.16
N LYS A 212 -3.37 6.39 -4.11
CA LYS A 212 -2.66 6.82 -5.30
C LYS A 212 -1.20 7.08 -4.99
N THR A 213 -0.34 6.64 -5.91
CA THR A 213 1.05 7.07 -5.91
C THR A 213 1.16 8.51 -6.40
N VAL A 214 1.68 9.37 -5.54
CA VAL A 214 1.80 10.82 -5.76
C VAL A 214 3.18 11.23 -6.28
N MET A 215 4.23 10.48 -5.92
CA MET A 215 5.59 10.60 -6.48
C MET A 215 6.21 9.21 -6.57
N LYS A 216 7.34 9.05 -7.28
CA LYS A 216 7.95 7.73 -7.62
C LYS A 216 7.78 6.62 -6.56
N ASN A 217 8.04 6.93 -5.29
CA ASN A 217 7.92 6.01 -4.17
C ASN A 217 6.95 6.49 -3.07
N TRP A 218 6.29 7.64 -3.25
CA TRP A 218 5.37 8.20 -2.26
C TRP A 218 3.93 7.83 -2.59
N TYR A 219 3.24 7.34 -1.59
CA TYR A 219 1.91 6.78 -1.65
C TYR A 219 1.01 7.55 -0.69
N LEU A 220 -0.13 8.02 -1.21
CA LEU A 220 -1.19 8.62 -0.41
C LEU A 220 -2.37 7.65 -0.37
N ALA A 221 -2.90 7.41 0.82
CA ALA A 221 -4.16 6.68 1.00
C ALA A 221 -5.12 7.46 1.90
N LEU A 222 -6.39 7.42 1.54
CA LEU A 222 -7.51 7.89 2.33
C LEU A 222 -8.41 6.70 2.59
N ARG A 223 -8.82 6.49 3.83
CA ARG A 223 -9.68 5.36 4.23
C ARG A 223 -10.86 5.88 5.02
N LEU A 224 -12.03 5.37 4.69
CA LEU A 224 -13.26 5.61 5.42
C LEU A 224 -13.85 4.27 5.85
N GLY A 225 -13.94 4.06 7.15
CA GLY A 225 -14.51 2.89 7.78
C GLY A 225 -15.82 3.21 8.47
N LEU A 226 -16.77 2.29 8.39
CA LEU A 226 -18.01 2.33 9.17
C LEU A 226 -18.15 0.97 9.86
N GLY A 227 -18.37 0.96 11.16
CA GLY A 227 -18.20 -0.24 11.94
C GLY A 227 -18.99 -0.28 13.22
N TYR A 228 -18.87 -1.42 13.89
CA TYR A 228 -19.32 -1.61 15.26
C TYR A 228 -18.28 -1.01 16.19
N ALA A 229 -18.74 -0.22 17.15
CA ALA A 229 -17.91 0.37 18.19
C ALA A 229 -18.32 -0.16 19.55
N TRP A 230 -17.36 -0.34 20.43
CA TRP A 230 -17.62 -0.57 21.85
C TRP A 230 -16.60 0.14 22.71
N GLU A 231 -17.06 0.55 23.87
CA GLU A 231 -16.30 1.29 24.87
C GLU A 231 -16.31 0.51 26.17
N ILE A 232 -15.18 0.50 26.84
CA ILE A 232 -14.97 -0.15 28.13
C ILE A 232 -14.39 0.89 29.05
N ASP A 233 -15.17 1.21 30.06
CA ASP A 233 -14.81 2.11 31.14
C ASP A 233 -14.59 1.31 32.40
N ARG A 234 -13.42 1.49 33.01
CA ARG A 234 -13.03 0.74 34.20
C ARG A 234 -12.34 1.63 35.22
N PHE A 235 -12.90 1.69 36.42
CA PHE A 235 -12.20 2.19 37.59
C PHE A 235 -11.61 1.02 38.39
N ILE A 236 -10.33 1.10 38.74
CA ILE A 236 -9.60 0.11 39.52
C ILE A 236 -9.12 0.79 40.80
N PRO A 237 -9.73 0.53 41.96
CA PRO A 237 -9.30 1.13 43.22
C PRO A 237 -7.93 0.61 43.64
N ASP A 238 -7.07 1.47 44.19
CA ASP A 238 -5.76 1.08 44.73
C ASP A 238 -5.89 0.22 45.99
N SER A 239 -7.05 0.29 46.66
CA SER A 239 -7.40 -0.47 47.86
C SER A 239 -7.61 -1.97 47.59
N VAL A 240 -7.73 -2.39 46.32
CA VAL A 240 -8.09 -3.75 45.94
C VAL A 240 -6.97 -4.44 45.17
N ASP A 241 -6.34 -5.45 45.79
CA ASP A 241 -5.33 -6.32 45.15
C ASP A 241 -5.89 -7.17 43.98
N ASN A 242 -7.20 -7.18 43.80
CA ASN A 242 -7.88 -7.95 42.77
C ASN A 242 -8.46 -7.03 41.66
N PRO A 243 -7.85 -6.99 40.46
CA PRO A 243 -8.21 -6.08 39.36
C PRO A 243 -9.57 -6.38 38.71
N TYR A 244 -10.34 -7.34 39.24
CA TYR A 244 -11.69 -7.72 38.79
C TYR A 244 -12.82 -7.05 39.57
N TYR A 245 -12.53 -6.29 40.63
CA TYR A 245 -13.53 -5.58 41.47
C TYR A 245 -13.82 -4.14 41.03
N GLY A 246 -13.44 -3.77 39.80
CA GLY A 246 -13.75 -2.45 39.26
C GLY A 246 -15.22 -2.23 38.97
N VAL A 247 -15.63 -0.97 38.83
CA VAL A 247 -16.90 -0.62 38.16
C VAL A 247 -16.64 -0.74 36.66
N TYR A 248 -17.50 -1.48 35.95
CA TYR A 248 -17.36 -1.75 34.52
C TYR A 248 -18.60 -1.31 33.78
N ASP A 249 -18.42 -0.35 32.88
CA ASP A 249 -19.44 -0.01 31.90
C ASP A 249 -18.97 -0.42 30.51
N ASN A 250 -19.81 -1.21 29.84
CA ASN A 250 -19.61 -1.57 28.44
C ASN A 250 -20.69 -0.89 27.61
N LEU A 251 -20.28 0.05 26.78
CA LEU A 251 -21.17 0.75 25.86
C LEU A 251 -20.96 0.19 24.46
N TYR A 252 -22.04 0.09 23.69
CA TYR A 252 -22.01 -0.46 22.35
C TYR A 252 -22.68 0.49 21.38
N GLY A 253 -22.21 0.50 20.14
CA GLY A 253 -22.82 1.32 19.11
C GLY A 253 -22.13 1.27 17.78
N LEU A 254 -22.14 2.40 17.09
CA LEU A 254 -21.62 2.54 15.74
C LEU A 254 -20.44 3.50 15.72
N GLY A 255 -19.47 3.16 14.90
CA GLY A 255 -18.25 3.92 14.73
C GLY A 255 -18.01 4.29 13.28
N GLN A 256 -17.45 5.48 13.09
CA GLN A 256 -16.82 5.91 11.86
C GLN A 256 -15.32 6.05 12.11
N ASN A 257 -14.52 5.62 11.12
CA ASN A 257 -13.09 5.80 11.13
C ASN A 257 -12.66 6.51 9.86
N PHE A 258 -11.89 7.58 9.98
CA PHE A 258 -11.23 8.21 8.84
C PHE A 258 -9.71 8.11 9.03
N ASP A 259 -8.98 7.94 7.94
CA ASP A 259 -7.53 7.89 7.99
C ASP A 259 -6.93 8.46 6.71
N ALA A 260 -5.91 9.30 6.88
CA ALA A 260 -5.09 9.85 5.81
C ALA A 260 -3.63 9.43 6.04
N GLU A 261 -3.14 8.55 5.17
CA GLU A 261 -1.79 8.00 5.20
C GLU A 261 -0.92 8.60 4.10
N LEU A 262 0.29 9.02 4.46
CA LEU A 262 1.38 9.30 3.53
C LEU A 262 2.55 8.35 3.81
N SER A 263 2.85 7.46 2.86
CA SER A 263 3.87 6.42 3.00
C SER A 263 4.91 6.42 1.90
N TYR A 264 6.14 6.07 2.25
CA TYR A 264 7.24 5.82 1.34
C TYR A 264 7.43 4.31 1.13
N ARG A 265 7.34 3.86 -0.13
CA ARG A 265 7.59 2.49 -0.55
C ARG A 265 9.09 2.26 -0.73
N PHE A 266 9.73 1.72 0.30
CA PHE A 266 11.17 1.43 0.29
C PHE A 266 11.52 0.06 -0.34
N ALA A 267 10.54 -0.85 -0.46
CA ALA A 267 10.70 -2.13 -1.14
C ALA A 267 9.43 -2.48 -1.93
N ARG A 268 9.52 -3.43 -2.85
CA ARG A 268 8.37 -3.86 -3.69
C ARG A 268 7.13 -4.20 -2.87
N ARG A 269 7.31 -4.78 -1.68
CA ARG A 269 6.23 -5.23 -0.80
C ARG A 269 6.06 -4.42 0.47
N PHE A 270 6.92 -3.44 0.76
CA PHE A 270 6.92 -2.77 2.05
C PHE A 270 6.89 -1.26 1.91
N SER A 271 6.13 -0.61 2.79
CA SER A 271 6.03 0.84 2.88
C SER A 271 6.00 1.28 4.34
N LEU A 272 6.61 2.42 4.62
CA LEU A 272 6.64 3.06 5.94
C LEU A 272 6.21 4.51 5.78
N GLY A 273 5.41 5.02 6.70
CA GLY A 273 4.85 6.35 6.58
C GLY A 273 4.32 6.92 7.88
N VAL A 274 3.48 7.93 7.73
CA VAL A 274 2.74 8.56 8.82
C VAL A 274 1.26 8.56 8.46
N SER A 275 0.41 8.27 9.45
CA SER A 275 -1.03 8.40 9.34
C SER A 275 -1.59 9.46 10.29
N LEU A 276 -2.60 10.18 9.80
CA LEU A 276 -3.49 11.01 10.59
C LEU A 276 -4.86 10.35 10.57
N GLY A 277 -5.26 9.80 11.72
CA GLY A 277 -6.52 9.09 11.90
C GLY A 277 -7.53 9.89 12.71
N GLU A 278 -8.80 9.66 12.44
CA GLU A 278 -9.93 10.07 13.27
C GLU A 278 -10.78 8.83 13.57
N MET A 279 -11.17 8.68 14.83
CA MET A 279 -12.09 7.66 15.29
C MET A 279 -13.27 8.34 15.97
N PHE A 280 -14.43 8.28 15.34
CA PHE A 280 -15.69 8.75 15.90
C PHE A 280 -16.53 7.54 16.30
N SER A 281 -17.11 7.54 17.50
CA SER A 281 -18.14 6.59 17.87
C SER A 281 -19.32 7.28 18.52
N TYR A 282 -20.51 6.75 18.23
CA TYR A 282 -21.71 6.99 19.00
C TYR A 282 -22.09 5.67 19.70
N VAL A 283 -21.89 5.63 21.01
CA VAL A 283 -22.14 4.46 21.85
C VAL A 283 -23.26 4.75 22.83
N TRP A 284 -24.03 3.73 23.19
CA TRP A 284 -25.08 3.85 24.17
C TRP A 284 -25.12 2.67 25.13
N GLY A 285 -25.59 2.95 26.34
CA GLY A 285 -25.80 2.01 27.42
C GLY A 285 -27.22 2.13 27.96
N TYR A 286 -27.65 1.09 28.67
CA TYR A 286 -28.90 1.08 29.39
C TYR A 286 -28.64 0.66 30.83
N ASP A 287 -28.89 1.57 31.75
CA ASP A 287 -28.86 1.28 33.17
C ASP A 287 -30.21 0.72 33.58
N ARG A 288 -30.17 -0.54 34.04
CA ARG A 288 -31.36 -1.28 34.43
C ARG A 288 -31.98 -0.76 35.73
N ASP A 289 -31.19 -0.14 36.59
CA ASP A 289 -31.62 0.27 37.93
C ASP A 289 -32.26 1.66 37.89
N SER A 290 -31.73 2.58 37.09
CA SER A 290 -32.33 3.91 36.88
C SER A 290 -33.34 3.98 35.72
N GLY A 291 -33.35 2.97 34.86
CA GLY A 291 -34.16 2.95 33.63
C GLY A 291 -33.74 4.03 32.62
N ARG A 292 -32.56 4.63 32.79
CA ARG A 292 -32.06 5.69 31.92
C ARG A 292 -31.18 5.11 30.82
N ARG A 293 -31.34 5.67 29.63
CA ARG A 293 -30.41 5.50 28.52
C ARG A 293 -29.31 6.53 28.68
N TYR A 294 -28.07 6.08 28.54
CA TYR A 294 -26.91 6.95 28.42
C TYR A 294 -26.36 6.82 27.01
N ASP A 295 -26.03 7.95 26.41
CA ASP A 295 -25.37 8.01 25.13
C ASP A 295 -24.13 8.90 25.22
N THR A 296 -23.10 8.52 24.48
CA THR A 296 -21.83 9.21 24.48
C THR A 296 -21.27 9.22 23.06
N GLU A 297 -20.85 10.40 22.66
CA GLU A 297 -20.02 10.60 21.48
C GLU A 297 -18.56 10.56 21.92
N PHE A 298 -17.71 10.01 21.07
CA PHE A 298 -16.30 9.89 21.38
C PHE A 298 -15.49 10.09 20.11
N VAL A 299 -14.62 11.09 20.12
CA VAL A 299 -13.86 11.50 18.94
C VAL A 299 -12.38 11.51 19.30
N VAL A 300 -11.60 10.62 18.68
CA VAL A 300 -10.15 10.56 18.84
C VAL A 300 -9.47 10.96 17.56
N LEU A 301 -8.54 11.91 17.66
CA LEU A 301 -7.59 12.22 16.61
C LEU A 301 -6.25 11.54 16.91
N THR A 302 -5.66 10.86 15.94
CA THR A 302 -4.42 10.12 16.12
C THR A 302 -3.38 10.49 15.08
N LEU A 303 -2.14 10.57 15.53
CA LEU A 303 -0.96 10.73 14.68
C LEU A 303 0.04 9.63 15.03
N GLY A 304 0.50 8.89 14.03
CA GLY A 304 1.46 7.82 14.26
C GLY A 304 2.16 7.30 13.01
N PRO A 305 3.24 6.53 13.18
CA PRO A 305 3.81 5.74 12.10
C PRO A 305 2.81 4.71 11.57
N THR A 306 2.87 4.50 10.25
CA THR A 306 2.15 3.43 9.56
C THR A 306 3.13 2.51 8.84
N PHE A 307 2.81 1.22 8.82
CA PHE A 307 3.53 0.20 8.09
C PHE A 307 2.57 -0.59 7.21
N LYS A 308 2.95 -0.80 5.95
CA LYS A 308 2.09 -1.46 4.96
C LYS A 308 2.83 -2.53 4.17
N ILE A 309 2.17 -3.69 4.02
CA ILE A 309 2.65 -4.84 3.26
C ILE A 309 1.75 -5.07 2.04
N TRP A 310 2.35 -5.27 0.87
CA TRP A 310 1.66 -5.53 -0.40
C TRP A 310 1.87 -6.99 -0.84
N PHE A 311 0.84 -7.64 -1.39
CA PHE A 311 0.88 -9.03 -1.86
C PHE A 311 0.66 -9.15 -3.37
#